data_AF-A0A3L6EPD9-F1
#
_entry.id   AF-A0A3L6EPD9-F1
#
_cell.length_a   1.000
_cell.length_b   1.000
_cell.length_c   1.000
_cell.angle_alpha   90.00
_cell.angle_beta   90.00
_cell.angle_gamma   90.00
#
_symmetry.space_group_name_H-M   'P 1'
#
loop_
_entity.id
_entity.type
_entity.pdbx_description
1 polymer ?
#
loop_
_entity_poly.entity_id
_entity_poly.type
_entity_poly.pdbx_seq_one_letter_code
_entity_poly.pdbx_strand_id
1 'polypeptide(L)'
;MANVVPVKTARETVNILQNHYHERLATAFLFNPPKVFQAFWKVVKYFFYLRTIDKVKSYLGENMPPILILKMLISKNQSKVTKHHSRVIHKYIDPEVLPIEFGGKSSVVYNYETLS
;
A
#
# COMPACT_ATOMS: atom_id res chain seq x y z
N MET A 1 4.21 -11.15 19.51
CA MET A 1 2.74 -11.16 19.46
C MET A 1 2.31 -10.35 18.25
N ALA A 2 1.54 -10.91 17.32
CA ALA A 2 1.08 -10.16 16.15
C ALA A 2 0.03 -9.13 16.60
N ASN A 3 0.39 -7.85 16.57
CA ASN A 3 -0.51 -6.75 16.90
C ASN A 3 -1.40 -6.49 15.67
N VAL A 4 -2.42 -7.34 15.50
CA VAL A 4 -3.34 -7.24 14.36
C VAL A 4 -4.17 -5.98 14.52
N VAL A 5 -4.14 -5.08 13.54
CA VAL A 5 -5.00 -3.90 13.54
C VAL A 5 -6.46 -4.37 13.66
N PRO A 6 -7.19 -3.99 14.72
CA PRO A 6 -8.58 -4.39 14.86
C PRO A 6 -9.39 -3.87 13.67
N VAL A 7 -10.28 -4.71 13.11
CA VAL A 7 -11.19 -4.32 12.01
C VAL A 7 -11.98 -3.05 12.35
N LYS A 8 -12.29 -2.86 13.64
CA LYS A 8 -12.93 -1.64 14.17
C LYS A 8 -12.10 -0.39 13.90
N THR A 9 -10.80 -0.42 14.18
CA THR A 9 -9.89 0.71 13.92
C THR A 9 -9.81 1.01 12.43
N ALA A 10 -9.70 -0.03 11.59
CA ALA A 10 -9.72 0.16 10.13
C ALA A 10 -11.02 0.84 9.66
N ARG A 11 -12.18 0.42 10.18
CA ARG A 11 -13.48 1.04 9.88
C ARG A 11 -13.53 2.50 10.32
N GLU A 12 -13.05 2.82 11.52
CA GLU A 12 -13.02 4.19 12.04
C GLU A 12 -12.10 5.09 11.20
N THR A 13 -10.91 4.61 10.83
CA THR A 13 -9.99 5.33 9.93
C THR A 13 -10.65 5.61 8.58
N VAL A 14 -11.32 4.62 7.99
CA VAL A 14 -12.05 4.80 6.72
C VAL A 14 -13.15 5.83 6.88
N ASN A 15 -13.93 5.75 7.96
CA ASN A 15 -15.00 6.70 8.26
C ASN A 15 -14.48 8.14 8.37
N ILE A 16 -13.33 8.34 9.03
CA ILE A 16 -12.69 9.66 9.14
C ILE A 16 -12.25 10.18 7.78
N LEU A 17 -11.52 9.36 7.02
CA LEU A 17 -11.05 9.73 5.68
C LEU A 17 -12.22 10.07 4.74
N GLN A 18 -13.31 9.32 4.83
CA GLN A 18 -14.43 9.43 3.91
C GLN A 18 -15.47 10.47 4.27
N ASN A 19 -15.58 10.88 5.54
CA ASN A 19 -16.57 11.87 5.99
C ASN A 19 -15.97 13.23 6.35
N HIS A 20 -14.68 13.31 6.64
CA HIS A 20 -14.01 14.55 7.05
C HIS A 20 -12.93 15.02 6.06
N TYR A 21 -12.43 14.12 5.20
CA TYR A 21 -11.38 14.43 4.22
C TYR A 21 -11.75 13.97 2.81
N HIS A 22 -12.90 14.44 2.33
CA HIS A 22 -13.44 14.09 1.01
C HIS A 22 -12.39 14.34 -0.10
N GLU A 23 -12.23 13.35 -0.98
CA GLU A 23 -11.36 13.38 -2.18
C GLU A 23 -9.86 13.54 -1.96
N ARG A 24 -9.38 13.72 -0.73
CA ARG A 24 -7.95 13.93 -0.44
C ARG A 24 -7.08 12.70 -0.66
N LEU A 25 -7.66 11.51 -0.62
CA LEU A 25 -6.96 10.31 -1.03
C LEU A 25 -6.90 10.26 -2.56
N ALA A 26 -5.72 10.52 -3.14
CA ALA A 26 -5.48 10.43 -4.58
C ALA A 26 -5.12 9.00 -5.01
N THR A 27 -4.13 8.39 -4.36
CA THR A 27 -3.70 7.00 -4.63
C THR A 27 -3.07 6.40 -3.37
N ALA A 28 -3.35 5.12 -3.09
CA ALA A 28 -2.70 4.37 -2.01
C ALA A 28 -1.91 3.19 -2.57
N PHE A 29 -0.67 3.03 -2.12
CA PHE A 29 0.21 1.91 -2.48
C PHE A 29 0.43 0.99 -1.28
N LEU A 30 0.35 -0.31 -1.53
CA LEU A 30 0.67 -1.33 -0.53
C LEU A 30 2.01 -1.96 -0.87
N PHE A 31 3.01 -1.78 -0.01
CA PHE A 31 4.35 -2.29 -0.21
C PHE A 31 4.57 -3.58 0.59
N ASN A 32 4.95 -4.65 -0.11
CA ASN A 32 5.18 -5.99 0.45
C ASN A 32 4.14 -6.46 1.51
N PRO A 33 2.82 -6.37 1.23
CA PRO A 33 1.79 -6.79 2.17
C PRO A 33 1.88 -8.30 2.49
N PRO A 34 1.75 -8.71 3.77
CA PRO A 34 1.78 -10.12 4.16
C PRO A 34 0.55 -10.86 3.63
N LYS A 35 0.63 -12.19 3.43
CA LYS A 35 -0.46 -12.99 2.84
C LYS A 35 -1.82 -12.83 3.55
N VAL A 36 -1.82 -12.72 4.88
CA VAL A 36 -3.03 -12.50 5.70
C VAL A 36 -3.77 -11.20 5.32
N PHE A 37 -3.07 -10.23 4.73
CA PHE A 37 -3.64 -8.98 4.26
C PHE A 37 -4.73 -9.19 3.20
N GLN A 38 -4.68 -10.27 2.41
CA GLN A 38 -5.73 -10.54 1.42
C GLN A 38 -7.10 -10.73 2.07
N ALA A 39 -7.15 -11.54 3.14
CA ALA A 39 -8.36 -11.79 3.90
C ALA A 39 -8.84 -10.51 4.59
N PHE A 40 -7.91 -9.75 5.19
CA PHE A 40 -8.21 -8.45 5.79
C PHE A 40 -8.81 -7.47 4.76
N TRP A 41 -8.22 -7.35 3.57
CA TRP A 41 -8.69 -6.47 2.50
C TRP A 41 -10.09 -6.85 2.00
N LYS A 42 -10.39 -8.16 1.88
CA LYS A 42 -11.73 -8.62 1.50
C LYS A 42 -12.82 -8.16 2.47
N VAL A 43 -12.51 -8.03 3.76
CA VAL A 43 -13.43 -7.52 4.78
C VAL A 43 -13.48 -5.99 4.74
N VAL A 44 -12.31 -5.34 4.78
CA VAL A 44 -12.19 -3.89 4.95
C VAL A 44 -12.63 -3.11 3.71
N LYS A 45 -12.53 -3.67 2.50
CA LYS A 45 -12.96 -2.99 1.26
C LYS A 45 -14.42 -2.55 1.30
N TYR A 46 -15.28 -3.26 2.02
CA TYR A 46 -16.71 -2.94 2.14
C TYR A 46 -16.99 -1.69 2.98
N PHE A 47 -16.02 -1.23 3.78
CA PHE A 47 -16.15 0.02 4.51
C PHE A 47 -15.92 1.24 3.63
N PHE A 48 -15.31 1.08 2.45
CA PHE A 48 -15.06 2.18 1.54
C PHE A 48 -16.24 2.36 0.56
N TYR A 49 -16.64 3.61 0.31
CA TYR A 49 -17.35 3.97 -0.92
C TYR A 49 -16.65 3.43 -2.19
N LEU A 50 -17.45 2.93 -3.14
CA LEU A 50 -16.96 2.33 -4.40
C LEU A 50 -15.92 3.21 -5.11
N ARG A 51 -16.20 4.51 -5.23
CA ARG A 51 -15.29 5.52 -5.83
C ARG A 51 -13.91 5.64 -5.15
N THR A 52 -13.81 5.25 -3.87
CA THR A 52 -12.55 5.30 -3.11
C THR A 52 -11.77 3.99 -3.25
N ILE A 53 -12.46 2.87 -3.47
CA ILE A 53 -11.81 1.56 -3.71
C ILE A 53 -10.92 1.63 -4.95
N ASP A 54 -11.36 2.30 -6.02
CA ASP A 54 -10.63 2.43 -7.29
C ASP A 54 -9.29 3.17 -7.16
N LYS A 55 -9.15 3.99 -6.11
CA LYS A 55 -7.94 4.75 -5.78
C LYS A 55 -6.90 3.91 -5.02
N VAL A 56 -7.32 2.79 -4.42
CA VAL A 56 -6.41 1.87 -3.75
C VAL A 56 -5.77 0.97 -4.80
N LYS A 57 -4.53 1.28 -5.17
CA LYS A 57 -3.71 0.44 -6.06
C LYS A 57 -3.05 -0.64 -5.22
N SER A 58 -3.87 -1.62 -4.85
CA SER A 58 -3.42 -2.82 -4.16
C SER A 58 -2.83 -3.81 -5.16
N TYR A 59 -1.57 -4.20 -4.93
CA TYR A 59 -0.97 -5.40 -5.54
C TYR A 59 -1.54 -6.69 -4.91
N LEU A 60 -2.76 -6.66 -4.38
CA LEU A 60 -3.40 -7.83 -3.78
C LEU A 60 -4.86 -8.02 -4.21
N GLY A 61 -5.25 -7.39 -5.33
CA GLY A 61 -6.59 -7.47 -5.91
C GLY A 61 -6.70 -8.43 -7.11
N GLU A 62 -7.91 -8.97 -7.30
CA GLU A 62 -8.35 -10.09 -8.17
C GLU A 62 -7.96 -10.01 -9.67
N ASN A 63 -7.42 -8.88 -10.12
CA ASN A 63 -6.94 -8.65 -11.49
C ASN A 63 -5.41 -8.59 -11.59
N MET A 64 -4.68 -8.96 -10.53
CA MET A 64 -3.26 -9.18 -10.67
C MET A 64 -3.03 -10.35 -11.64
N PRO A 65 -2.30 -10.15 -12.76
CA PRO A 65 -2.05 -11.24 -13.68
C PRO A 65 -1.42 -12.40 -12.90
N PRO A 66 -1.91 -13.64 -13.07
CA PRO A 66 -1.44 -14.80 -12.29
C PRO A 66 0.08 -14.92 -12.22
N ILE A 67 0.78 -14.46 -13.27
CA ILE A 67 2.24 -14.40 -13.37
C ILE A 67 2.88 -13.50 -12.28
N LEU A 68 2.27 -12.37 -11.90
CA LEU A 68 2.82 -11.47 -10.89
C LEU A 68 2.60 -12.01 -9.48
N ILE A 69 1.44 -12.63 -9.22
CA ILE A 69 1.17 -13.38 -7.97
C ILE A 69 2.19 -14.52 -7.84
N LEU A 70 2.37 -15.30 -8.91
CA LEU A 70 3.28 -16.43 -8.95
C LEU A 70 4.75 -15.97 -8.75
N LYS A 71 5.17 -14.87 -9.40
CA LYS A 71 6.49 -14.27 -9.16
C LYS A 71 6.68 -13.82 -7.72
N MET A 72 5.66 -13.25 -7.07
CA MET A 72 5.73 -12.85 -5.67
C MET A 72 5.75 -14.07 -4.72
N LEU A 73 5.04 -15.14 -5.05
CA LEU A 73 4.99 -16.38 -4.27
C LEU A 73 6.26 -17.22 -4.39
N ILE A 74 6.87 -17.27 -5.59
CA ILE A 74 8.08 -18.05 -5.87
C ILE A 74 9.35 -17.26 -5.52
N SER A 75 9.33 -15.93 -5.61
CA SER A 75 10.48 -15.11 -5.28
C SER A 75 10.68 -15.06 -3.76
N LYS A 76 11.51 -15.96 -3.22
CA LYS A 76 12.09 -15.82 -1.87
C LYS A 76 12.99 -14.58 -1.72
N ASN A 77 13.26 -13.87 -2.82
CA ASN A 77 14.16 -12.73 -2.86
C ASN A 77 13.35 -11.43 -2.91
N GLN A 78 13.33 -10.71 -1.78
CA GLN A 78 12.64 -9.44 -1.63
C GLN A 78 13.10 -8.39 -2.66
N SER A 79 14.37 -8.43 -3.12
CA SER A 79 14.93 -7.49 -4.10
C SER A 79 14.22 -7.50 -5.47
N LYS A 80 13.74 -8.66 -5.93
CA LYS A 80 12.99 -8.74 -7.20
C LYS A 80 11.57 -8.21 -7.08
N VAL A 81 10.94 -8.41 -5.93
CA VAL A 81 9.58 -7.92 -5.62
C VAL A 81 9.61 -6.40 -5.48
N THR A 82 10.57 -5.86 -4.73
CA THR A 82 10.76 -4.41 -4.56
C THR A 82 11.05 -3.69 -5.87
N LYS A 83 11.85 -4.28 -6.79
CA LYS A 83 12.09 -3.71 -8.13
C LYS A 83 10.81 -3.59 -8.97
N HIS A 84 9.88 -4.54 -8.84
CA HIS A 84 8.60 -4.48 -9.54
C HIS A 84 7.67 -3.41 -8.95
N HIS A 85 7.58 -3.29 -7.62
CA HIS A 85 6.81 -2.23 -6.97
C HIS A 85 7.34 -0.83 -7.29
N SER A 86 8.67 -0.67 -7.21
CA SER A 86 9.39 0.57 -7.52
C SER A 86 9.00 1.12 -8.89
N ARG A 87 9.02 0.29 -9.95
CA ARG A 87 8.70 0.74 -11.32
C ARG A 87 7.28 1.27 -11.51
N VAL A 88 6.32 0.83 -10.69
CA VAL A 88 4.94 1.33 -10.76
C VAL A 88 4.79 2.60 -9.93
N ILE A 89 5.40 2.66 -8.74
CA ILE A 89 5.41 3.86 -7.90
C ILE A 89 6.07 5.03 -8.65
N HIS A 90 7.13 4.76 -9.43
CA HIS A 90 7.82 5.77 -10.26
C HIS A 90 6.92 6.43 -11.32
N LYS A 91 5.73 5.87 -11.63
CA LYS A 91 4.75 6.54 -12.50
C LYS A 91 3.96 7.64 -11.80
N TYR A 92 3.96 7.64 -10.47
CA TYR A 92 3.15 8.52 -9.62
C TYR A 92 4.01 9.40 -8.70
N ILE A 93 5.23 8.96 -8.36
CA ILE A 93 6.14 9.65 -7.44
C ILE A 93 7.53 9.68 -8.08
N ASP A 94 8.18 10.85 -8.04
CA ASP A 94 9.54 11.02 -8.56
C ASP A 94 10.54 10.13 -7.77
N PRO A 95 11.36 9.28 -8.46
CA PRO A 95 12.37 8.47 -7.81
C PRO A 95 13.35 9.24 -6.93
N GLU A 96 13.64 10.52 -7.24
CA GLU A 96 14.60 11.33 -6.48
C GLU A 96 14.07 11.72 -5.09
N VAL A 97 12.74 11.83 -4.91
CA VAL A 97 12.13 12.15 -3.61
C VAL A 97 11.68 10.90 -2.84
N LEU A 98 11.52 9.77 -3.54
CA LEU A 98 11.10 8.51 -2.94
C LEU A 98 12.25 7.90 -2.10
N PRO A 99 12.01 7.51 -0.83
CA PRO A 99 13.02 6.85 -0.01
C PRO A 99 13.53 5.55 -0.61
N ILE A 100 14.80 5.22 -0.33
CA ILE A 100 15.42 3.97 -0.79
C ILE A 100 14.67 2.71 -0.32
N GLU A 101 14.02 2.71 0.85
CA GLU A 101 13.24 1.56 1.32
C GLU A 101 12.05 1.21 0.41
N PHE A 102 11.52 2.20 -0.32
CA PHE A 102 10.42 2.02 -1.27
C PHE A 102 10.92 1.89 -2.73
N GLY A 103 12.24 1.81 -2.91
CA GLY A 103 12.89 1.66 -4.22
C GLY A 103 13.05 2.97 -4.99
N GLY A 104 13.20 4.10 -4.28
CA GLY A 104 13.65 5.36 -4.84
C GLY A 104 15.16 5.58 -4.66
N LYS A 105 15.61 6.82 -4.76
CA LYS A 105 17.01 7.23 -4.67
C LYS A 105 17.29 8.14 -3.46
N SER A 106 16.26 8.62 -2.79
CA SER A 106 16.42 9.48 -1.62
C SER A 106 16.97 8.69 -0.44
N SER A 107 18.13 9.11 0.07
CA SER A 107 18.72 8.60 1.31
C SER A 107 18.15 9.26 2.57
N VAL A 108 17.17 10.16 2.41
CA VAL A 108 16.53 10.86 3.53
C VAL A 108 15.80 9.85 4.40
N VAL A 109 16.36 9.60 5.58
CA VAL A 109 15.71 8.80 6.63
C VAL A 109 14.69 9.69 7.30
N TYR A 110 13.43 9.23 7.37
CA TYR A 110 12.37 9.95 8.05
C TYR A 110 12.74 10.18 9.52
N ASN A 111 13.00 11.43 9.90
CA ASN A 111 13.32 11.83 11.26
C ASN A 111 12.16 12.64 11.82
N TYR A 112 11.59 12.17 12.94
CA TYR A 112 10.46 12.83 13.61
C TYR A 112 10.87 14.12 14.34
N GLU A 113 12.15 14.33 14.61
CA GLU A 113 12.64 15.52 15.32
C GLU A 113 12.90 16.72 14.40
N THR A 114 12.99 16.50 13.08
CA THR A 114 13.28 17.56 12.11
C THR A 114 12.02 18.29 11.60
N LEU A 115 10.84 17.95 12.13
CA LEU A 115 9.55 18.50 11.72
C LEU A 115 9.01 19.57 12.70
N SER A 116 9.81 20.05 13.66
CA SER A 116 9.42 21.11 14.60
C SER A 116 9.63 22.51 14.03
#